data_AF-A0A9P6N5X9-F1
#
_entry.id   AF-A0A9P6N5X9-F1
#
_cell.length_a   1.000
_cell.length_b   1.000
_cell.length_c   1.000
_cell.angle_alpha   90.00
_cell.angle_beta   90.00
_cell.angle_gamma   90.00
#
_symmetry.space_group_name_H-M   'P 1'
#
loop_
_entity.id
_entity.type
_entity.pdbx_description
1 polymer ?
#
loop_
_entity_poly.entity_id
_entity_poly.type
_entity_poly.pdbx_seq_one_letter_code
_entity_poly.pdbx_strand_id
1 'polypeptide(L)'
;MTTTNHILGPLVNQLLMLDHSIKIKTHCHPEGRKVMVRLSYLSGDIVANHKVAGFISHSGNLFSAYNWKNSDTLIEQNIKLKRTGVRWSELNRLPYWDPIKHIVLGVMHNWFKEVLANHFHF
;
A
#
# COMPACT_ATOMS: atom_id res chain seq x y z
N MET A 1 -13.36 -10.30 1.49
CA MET A 1 -12.66 -9.26 0.69
C MET A 1 -11.31 -9.79 0.26
N THR A 2 -11.30 -10.69 -0.72
CA THR A 2 -10.09 -11.33 -1.25
C THR A 2 -9.58 -10.58 -2.49
N THR A 3 -10.46 -9.92 -3.22
CA THR A 3 -10.20 -9.28 -4.53
C THR A 3 -9.09 -8.22 -4.50
N THR A 4 -9.03 -7.34 -3.50
CA THR A 4 -7.99 -6.30 -3.43
C THR A 4 -6.60 -6.90 -3.27
N ASN A 5 -6.44 -7.92 -2.43
CA ASN A 5 -5.15 -8.59 -2.26
C ASN A 5 -4.74 -9.39 -3.50
N HIS A 6 -5.70 -10.00 -4.21
CA HIS A 6 -5.40 -10.66 -5.49
C HIS A 6 -4.90 -9.68 -6.55
N ILE A 7 -5.40 -8.44 -6.56
CA ILE A 7 -4.93 -7.40 -7.48
C ILE A 7 -3.55 -6.86 -7.06
N LEU A 8 -3.32 -6.69 -5.76
CA LEU A 8 -2.05 -6.16 -5.24
C LEU A 8 -0.89 -7.16 -5.34
N GLY A 9 -1.16 -8.46 -5.29
CA GLY A 9 -0.13 -9.51 -5.29
C GLY A 9 0.88 -9.39 -6.44
N PRO A 10 0.45 -9.33 -7.72
CA PRO A 10 1.35 -9.13 -8.85
C PRO A 10 2.16 -7.83 -8.78
N LEU A 11 1.54 -6.72 -8.34
CA LEU A 11 2.22 -5.43 -8.20
C LEU A 11 3.29 -5.48 -7.13
N VAL A 12 2.98 -6.09 -5.98
CA VAL A 12 3.94 -6.28 -4.88
C VAL A 12 5.08 -7.18 -5.31
N ASN A 13 4.82 -8.23 -6.09
CA ASN A 13 5.89 -9.06 -6.65
C ASN A 13 6.85 -8.24 -7.52
N GLN A 14 6.33 -7.35 -8.38
CA GLN A 14 7.18 -6.46 -9.19
C GLN A 14 7.96 -5.47 -8.32
N LEU A 15 7.34 -4.88 -7.30
CA LEU A 15 8.01 -3.96 -6.38
C LEU A 15 9.14 -4.65 -5.59
N LEU A 16 8.96 -5.90 -5.19
CA LEU A 16 10.01 -6.70 -4.57
C LEU A 16 11.18 -6.93 -5.53
N MET A 17 10.91 -7.25 -6.81
CA MET A 17 11.96 -7.36 -7.81
C MET A 17 12.71 -6.04 -8.03
N LEU A 18 11.98 -4.92 -8.06
CA LEU A 18 12.56 -3.58 -8.26
C LEU A 18 13.35 -3.08 -7.05
N ASP A 19 13.06 -3.56 -5.84
CA ASP A 19 13.83 -3.26 -4.63
C ASP A 19 15.24 -3.88 -4.68
N HIS A 20 15.42 -5.01 -5.37
CA HIS A 20 16.75 -5.62 -5.60
C HIS A 20 17.56 -4.93 -6.70
N SER A 21 17.03 -3.86 -7.30
CA SER A 21 17.52 -3.16 -8.49
C SER A 21 17.50 -3.98 -9.78
N ILE A 22 17.08 -3.34 -10.86
CA ILE A 22 17.12 -3.89 -12.22
C ILE A 22 18.08 -3.09 -13.09
N LYS A 23 18.68 -3.74 -14.08
CA LYS A 23 19.60 -3.09 -15.01
C LYS A 23 18.86 -2.68 -16.27
N ILE A 24 18.69 -1.38 -16.50
CA ILE A 24 17.98 -0.83 -17.67
C ILE A 24 19.00 -0.19 -18.62
N LYS A 25 19.02 -0.64 -19.88
CA LYS A 25 19.81 -0.01 -20.94
C LYS A 25 19.10 1.24 -21.45
N THR A 26 19.84 2.32 -21.62
CA THR A 26 19.32 3.59 -22.18
C THR A 26 20.27 4.07 -23.26
N HIS A 27 19.81 4.97 -24.14
CA HIS A 27 20.64 5.51 -25.22
C HIS A 27 21.96 6.11 -24.70
N CYS A 28 21.91 6.89 -23.61
CA CYS A 28 23.09 7.50 -23.01
C CYS A 28 23.88 6.56 -22.08
N HIS A 29 23.38 5.34 -21.80
CA HIS A 29 24.04 4.34 -20.97
C HIS A 29 23.87 2.93 -21.60
N PRO A 30 24.63 2.61 -22.67
CA PRO A 30 24.53 1.34 -23.39
C PRO A 30 24.91 0.13 -22.50
N GLU A 31 25.83 0.35 -21.56
CA GLU A 31 26.20 -0.62 -20.53
C GLU A 31 25.09 -0.86 -19.50
N GLY A 32 24.03 -0.05 -19.48
CA GLY A 32 22.89 -0.14 -18.57
C GLY A 32 23.12 0.50 -17.19
N ARG A 33 22.06 1.10 -16.65
CA ARG A 33 22.03 1.70 -15.31
C ARG A 33 21.24 0.82 -14.35
N LYS A 34 21.75 0.64 -13.13
CA LYS A 34 20.97 0.07 -12.04
C LYS A 34 19.89 1.06 -11.62
N VAL A 35 18.65 0.63 -11.70
CA VAL A 35 17.47 1.39 -11.30
C VAL A 35 16.76 0.61 -10.21
N MET A 36 16.38 1.32 -9.16
CA MET A 36 15.69 0.76 -8.01
C MET A 36 14.42 1.58 -7.79
N VAL A 37 13.31 0.89 -7.55
CA VAL A 37 12.01 1.53 -7.35
C VAL A 37 11.43 1.04 -6.04
N ARG A 38 10.98 1.99 -5.21
CA ARG A 38 10.27 1.71 -3.96
C ARG A 38 8.94 2.43 -3.98
N LEU A 39 7.92 1.77 -3.41
CA LEU A 39 6.66 2.43 -3.13
C LEU A 39 6.87 3.47 -2.03
N SER A 40 6.51 4.73 -2.29
CA SER A 40 6.70 5.82 -1.33
C SER A 40 5.55 5.91 -0.33
N TYR A 41 4.33 6.19 -0.78
CA TYR A 41 3.16 6.28 0.09
C TYR A 41 1.86 5.98 -0.67
N LEU A 42 0.78 5.72 0.06
CA LEU A 42 -0.58 5.64 -0.45
C LEU A 42 -1.28 7.00 -0.31
N SER A 43 -1.85 7.46 -1.42
CA SER A 43 -2.69 8.65 -1.50
C SER A 43 -4.08 8.25 -1.97
N GLY A 44 -5.10 8.72 -1.27
CA GLY A 44 -6.49 8.41 -1.54
C GLY A 44 -7.38 8.98 -0.45
N ASP A 45 -8.69 8.76 -0.59
CA ASP A 45 -9.57 8.95 0.56
C ASP A 45 -9.27 7.93 1.66
N ILE A 46 -9.74 8.24 2.86
CA ILE A 46 -9.48 7.46 4.07
C ILE A 46 -9.98 6.01 3.91
N VAL A 47 -11.15 5.83 3.27
CA VAL A 47 -11.77 4.50 3.11
C VAL A 47 -10.95 3.64 2.16
N ALA A 48 -10.49 4.19 1.04
CA ALA A 48 -9.63 3.53 0.07
C ALA A 48 -8.27 3.18 0.68
N ASN A 49 -7.65 4.12 1.40
CA ASN A 49 -6.37 3.89 2.06
C ASN A 49 -6.45 2.76 3.09
N HIS A 50 -7.47 2.78 3.96
CA HIS A 50 -7.69 1.68 4.92
C HIS A 50 -7.94 0.35 4.22
N LYS A 51 -8.63 0.37 3.07
CA LYS A 51 -8.93 -0.84 2.29
C LYS A 51 -7.67 -1.42 1.64
N VAL A 52 -6.78 -0.60 1.10
CA VAL A 52 -5.56 -1.02 0.42
C VAL A 52 -4.45 -1.37 1.42
N ALA A 53 -4.23 -0.53 2.43
CA ALA A 53 -3.19 -0.77 3.44
C ALA A 53 -3.55 -1.89 4.41
N GLY A 54 -4.85 -2.10 4.67
CA GLY A 54 -5.33 -3.09 5.64
C GLY A 54 -5.27 -2.63 7.08
N PHE A 55 -5.05 -1.33 7.34
CA PHE A 55 -4.96 -0.74 8.68
C PHE A 55 -6.01 0.37 8.80
N ILE A 56 -6.82 0.29 9.86
CA ILE A 56 -7.90 1.25 10.16
C ILE A 56 -7.55 2.11 11.38
N SER A 57 -6.53 1.72 12.16
CA SER A 57 -6.11 2.38 13.39
C SER A 57 -4.60 2.55 13.48
N HIS A 58 -4.15 3.63 14.13
CA HIS A 58 -2.75 3.88 14.48
C HIS A 58 -2.17 2.84 15.45
N SER A 59 -3.03 2.09 16.17
CA SER A 59 -2.62 1.00 17.05
C SER A 59 -2.42 -0.34 16.33
N GLY A 60 -2.71 -0.40 15.03
CA GLY A 60 -2.57 -1.61 14.24
C GLY A 60 -1.10 -2.01 14.09
N ASN A 61 -0.80 -3.31 14.19
CA ASN A 61 0.55 -3.84 13.99
C ASN A 61 0.57 -5.02 13.02
N LEU A 62 1.75 -5.30 12.45
CA LEU A 62 1.95 -6.41 11.51
C LEU A 62 1.59 -7.77 12.12
N PHE A 63 1.85 -7.98 13.42
CA PHE A 63 1.47 -9.21 14.11
C PHE A 63 -0.05 -9.49 14.01
N SER A 64 -0.87 -8.47 14.21
CA SER A 64 -2.32 -8.56 14.05
C SER A 64 -2.73 -8.84 12.60
N ALA A 65 -2.02 -8.27 11.63
CA ALA A 65 -2.25 -8.54 10.21
C ALA A 65 -1.93 -9.99 9.84
N TYR A 66 -0.83 -10.56 10.35
CA TYR A 66 -0.47 -11.96 10.17
C TYR A 66 -1.50 -12.89 10.82
N ASN A 67 -1.91 -12.60 12.05
CA ASN A 67 -2.96 -13.36 12.73
C ASN A 67 -4.28 -13.33 11.98
N TRP A 68 -4.61 -12.22 11.31
CA TRP A 68 -5.77 -12.13 10.44
C TRP A 68 -5.59 -12.99 9.19
N LYS A 69 -4.41 -12.95 8.55
CA LYS A 69 -4.09 -13.75 7.34
C LYS A 69 -4.22 -15.25 7.58
N ASN A 70 -3.73 -15.70 8.73
CA ASN A 70 -3.65 -17.11 9.11
C ASN A 70 -4.96 -17.65 9.73
N SER A 71 -6.06 -16.89 9.70
CA SER A 71 -7.37 -17.42 10.12
C SER A 71 -7.97 -18.30 9.03
N ASP A 72 -8.51 -19.44 9.45
CA ASP A 72 -9.08 -20.45 8.57
C ASP A 72 -10.45 -20.04 8.01
N THR A 73 -11.17 -19.16 8.71
CA THR A 73 -12.54 -18.76 8.33
C THR A 73 -12.71 -17.26 8.17
N LEU A 74 -13.62 -16.87 7.27
CA LEU A 74 -14.06 -15.47 7.12
C LEU A 74 -14.69 -14.90 8.40
N ILE A 75 -15.32 -15.76 9.21
CA ILE A 75 -15.93 -15.37 10.48
C ILE A 75 -14.85 -14.90 11.45
N GLU A 76 -13.80 -15.69 11.64
CA GLU A 76 -12.67 -15.32 12.49
C GLU A 76 -11.95 -14.08 11.98
N GLN A 77 -11.73 -13.98 10.66
CA GLN A 77 -11.16 -12.79 10.05
C GLN A 77 -11.99 -11.54 10.37
N ASN A 78 -13.32 -11.63 10.32
CA ASN A 78 -14.21 -10.52 10.68
C ASN A 78 -14.14 -10.19 12.17
N ILE A 79 -14.08 -11.19 13.05
CA ILE A 79 -13.93 -10.99 14.49
C ILE A 79 -12.60 -10.29 14.80
N LYS A 80 -11.50 -10.79 14.22
CA LYS A 80 -10.16 -10.21 14.38
C LYS A 80 -10.12 -8.78 13.86
N LEU A 81 -10.68 -8.53 12.66
CA LEU A 81 -10.76 -7.18 12.08
C LEU A 81 -11.56 -6.23 12.98
N LYS A 82 -12.70 -6.66 13.53
CA LYS A 82 -13.49 -5.85 14.47
C LYS A 82 -12.72 -5.55 15.76
N ARG A 83 -11.93 -6.51 16.25
CA ARG A 83 -11.18 -6.38 17.50
C ARG A 83 -9.94 -5.50 17.36
N THR A 84 -9.19 -5.64 16.27
CA THR A 84 -7.87 -5.00 16.10
C THR A 84 -7.88 -3.83 15.13
N GLY A 85 -8.90 -3.72 14.26
CA GLY A 85 -8.91 -2.75 13.17
C GLY A 85 -7.88 -3.05 12.07
N VAL A 86 -7.34 -4.28 12.03
CA VAL A 86 -6.28 -4.67 11.10
C VAL A 86 -6.66 -5.92 10.31
N ARG A 87 -6.26 -5.93 9.05
CA ARG A 87 -6.29 -7.10 8.17
C ARG A 87 -5.02 -7.18 7.33
N TRP A 88 -4.85 -8.30 6.65
CA TRP A 88 -3.73 -8.48 5.74
C TRP A 88 -3.87 -7.63 4.48
N SER A 89 -2.79 -6.95 4.13
CA SER A 89 -2.56 -6.40 2.80
C SER A 89 -1.30 -7.02 2.21
N GLU A 90 -1.30 -7.30 0.91
CA GLU A 90 -0.09 -7.73 0.20
C GLU A 90 1.06 -6.73 0.34
N LEU A 91 0.79 -5.45 0.57
CA LEU A 91 1.82 -4.42 0.81
C LEU A 91 2.69 -4.74 2.03
N ASN A 92 2.19 -5.49 3.01
CA ASN A 92 2.95 -5.92 4.18
C ASN A 92 4.09 -6.89 3.86
N ARG A 93 4.21 -7.36 2.61
CA ARG A 93 5.36 -8.16 2.15
C ARG A 93 6.58 -7.30 1.82
N LEU A 94 6.40 -5.99 1.62
CA LEU A 94 7.49 -5.06 1.32
C LEU A 94 8.28 -4.76 2.60
N PRO A 95 9.60 -5.02 2.67
CA PRO A 95 10.38 -4.86 3.92
C PRO A 95 10.44 -3.43 4.46
N TYR A 96 10.29 -2.44 3.57
CA TYR A 96 10.33 -1.02 3.90
C TYR A 96 8.94 -0.42 4.17
N TRP A 97 7.87 -1.19 4.01
CA TRP A 97 6.51 -0.70 4.12
C TRP A 97 6.03 -0.67 5.57
N ASP A 98 5.61 0.52 6.01
CA ASP A 98 4.92 0.74 7.28
C ASP A 98 3.61 1.49 6.99
N PRO A 99 2.44 0.84 7.12
CA PRO A 99 1.16 1.44 6.77
C PRO A 99 0.77 2.62 7.68
N ILE A 100 1.38 2.77 8.86
CA ILE A 100 1.13 3.94 9.72
C ILE A 100 1.91 5.16 9.19
N LYS A 101 3.12 4.95 8.68
CA LYS A 101 4.01 6.02 8.23
C LYS A 101 3.85 6.38 6.75
N HIS A 102 3.37 5.45 5.93
CA HIS A 102 3.32 5.59 4.47
C HIS A 102 1.91 5.75 3.92
N ILE A 103 0.96 6.20 4.74
CA ILE A 103 -0.37 6.63 4.29
C ILE A 103 -0.48 8.14 4.48
N VAL A 104 -0.82 8.85 3.40
CA VAL A 104 -1.10 10.29 3.48
C VAL A 104 -2.61 10.49 3.38
N LEU A 105 -3.18 11.06 4.44
CA LEU A 105 -4.62 11.31 4.55
C LEU A 105 -4.99 12.65 3.91
N GLY A 106 -6.17 12.70 3.30
CA GLY A 106 -6.78 13.98 2.88
C GLY A 106 -6.20 14.63 1.63
N VAL A 107 -5.08 14.14 1.07
CA VAL A 107 -4.50 14.71 -0.17
C VAL A 107 -5.51 14.77 -1.30
N MET A 108 -6.32 13.72 -1.47
CA MET A 108 -7.27 13.69 -2.58
C MET A 108 -8.37 14.75 -2.48
N HIS A 109 -8.94 14.97 -1.29
CA HIS A 109 -10.04 15.92 -1.13
C HIS A 109 -9.51 17.33 -0.89
N ASN A 110 -8.59 17.50 0.06
CA ASN A 110 -8.10 18.80 0.47
C ASN A 110 -7.16 19.41 -0.58
N TRP A 111 -6.30 18.58 -1.19
CA TRP A 111 -5.30 19.09 -2.13
C TRP A 111 -5.76 19.01 -3.57
N PHE A 112 -6.05 17.80 -4.07
CA PHE A 112 -6.38 17.62 -5.50
C PHE A 112 -7.76 18.19 -5.87
N LYS A 113 -8.80 17.90 -5.08
CA LYS A 113 -10.17 18.33 -5.38
C LYS A 113 -10.52 19.74 -4.92
N GLU A 114 -9.88 20.27 -3.88
CA GLU A 114 -10.13 21.61 -3.39
C GLU A 114 -9.05 22.57 -3.87
N VAL A 115 -7.84 22.55 -3.27
CA VAL A 115 -6.81 23.57 -3.54
C VAL A 115 -6.42 23.64 -5.02
N LEU A 116 -6.08 22.50 -5.64
CA LEU A 116 -5.66 22.45 -7.03
C LEU A 116 -6.80 22.73 -7.99
N ALA A 117 -7.98 22.14 -7.75
CA ALA A 117 -9.14 22.45 -8.57
C ALA A 117 -9.43 23.96 -8.53
N ASN A 118 -9.56 24.53 -7.32
CA ASN A 118 -9.89 25.95 -7.08
C ASN A 118 -8.83 26.95 -7.54
N HIS A 119 -7.55 26.59 -7.56
CA HIS A 119 -6.48 27.49 -8.04
C HIS A 119 -6.26 27.44 -9.56
N PHE A 120 -6.60 26.33 -10.22
CA PHE A 120 -6.38 26.15 -11.67
C PHE A 120 -7.69 26.24 -12.48
N HIS A 121 -8.67 27.01 -12.01
CA HIS A 121 -9.80 27.41 -12.86
C HIS A 121 -9.27 28.30 -13.99
N PHE A 122 -9.22 27.76 -15.20
CA PHE A 122 -9.29 28.55 -16.44
C PHE A 122 -10.76 28.83 -16.76
#